data_AF-A0ABD0BHG8-F1
#
_entry.id   AF-A0ABD0BHG8-F1
#
_cell.length_a   1.000
_cell.length_b   1.000
_cell.length_c   1.000
_cell.angle_alpha   90.00
_cell.angle_beta   90.00
_cell.angle_gamma   90.00
#
_symmetry.space_group_name_H-M   'P 1'
#
loop_
_entity.id
_entity.type
_entity.pdbx_description
1 polymer ?
#
loop_
_entity_poly.entity_id
_entity_poly.type
_entity_poly.pdbx_seq_one_letter_code
_entity_poly.pdbx_strand_id
1 'polypeptide(L)'
;MFTLQSGQLLASAHALSAFSRSGSAIAQGLRSTWNQGLEQLYGRAFEIAAATLTRRLSCWLDPHRAANYLAHILSITARLQEELEHHHEYLRLLPQRTIDESFLITKGITHLQELGKLLDATCAQSITHLAALCTDDTDYPPSTLTATHIHTDFPDAEILHADAHHAVVAFGNVSTASSITTLVAGVSSSDPNTWPDNFRHAQRVSQATGGAAIAWLGYSAPAHIPAAVATAPASRGAQALKDFQASLRSRNPQAKLLVLGHSYGSVVAGKAAETGLEADTLIFAGSPGVPPVIKLNTDSPRVISALGSLDPIGLTGTKYTAVHGKDPTALGFPAEQWGIPGGHSSYITSPLFLKRLTKEAQR
;
A
#
# COMPACT_ATOMS: atom_id res chain seq x y z
N MET A 1 -10.96 -25.48 1.93
CA MET A 1 -10.01 -24.75 1.07
C MET A 1 -9.36 -23.67 1.92
N PHE A 2 -8.03 -23.66 2.01
CA PHE A 2 -7.29 -22.68 2.82
C PHE A 2 -7.22 -21.31 2.11
N THR A 3 -7.07 -20.24 2.89
CA THR A 3 -6.88 -18.86 2.39
C THR A 3 -5.46 -18.58 1.96
N LEU A 4 -4.46 -19.22 2.59
CA LEU A 4 -3.05 -19.18 2.18
C LEU A 4 -2.68 -20.45 1.41
N GLN A 5 -1.65 -20.35 0.57
CA GLN A 5 -1.02 -21.49 -0.10
C GLN A 5 0.47 -21.58 0.22
N SER A 6 0.95 -22.78 0.57
CA SER A 6 2.35 -23.04 0.93
C SER A 6 3.36 -22.55 -0.12
N GLY A 7 3.12 -22.90 -1.39
CA GLY A 7 3.99 -22.50 -2.51
C GLY A 7 4.05 -20.99 -2.76
N GLN A 8 3.00 -20.24 -2.42
CA GLN A 8 2.97 -18.79 -2.54
C GLN A 8 3.81 -18.14 -1.42
N LEU A 9 3.66 -18.62 -0.18
CA LEU A 9 4.50 -18.21 0.95
C LEU A 9 5.98 -18.48 0.67
N LEU A 10 6.30 -19.64 0.10
CA LEU A 10 7.68 -20.01 -0.27
C LEU A 10 8.26 -19.09 -1.35
N ALA A 11 7.47 -18.72 -2.36
CA ALA A 11 7.87 -17.77 -3.39
C ALA A 11 8.15 -16.37 -2.81
N SER A 12 7.26 -15.86 -1.94
CA SER A 12 7.48 -14.59 -1.22
C SER A 12 8.71 -14.63 -0.32
N ALA A 13 8.95 -15.74 0.39
CA ALA A 13 10.15 -15.95 1.21
C ALA A 13 11.43 -15.91 0.35
N HIS A 14 11.44 -16.57 -0.81
CA HIS A 14 12.58 -16.55 -1.73
C HIS A 14 12.85 -15.15 -2.30
N ALA A 15 11.81 -14.38 -2.66
CA ALA A 15 11.95 -13.01 -3.14
C ALA A 15 12.56 -12.08 -2.08
N LEU A 16 12.05 -12.12 -0.83
CA LEU A 16 12.57 -11.33 0.29
C LEU A 16 14.00 -11.76 0.68
N SER A 17 14.31 -13.05 0.63
CA SER A 17 15.67 -13.56 0.86
C SER A 17 16.66 -13.08 -0.23
N ALA A 18 16.25 -13.06 -1.50
CA ALA A 18 17.05 -12.51 -2.58
C ALA A 18 17.31 -11.00 -2.42
N PHE A 19 16.27 -10.22 -2.08
CA PHE A 19 16.38 -8.79 -1.77
C PHE A 19 17.32 -8.52 -0.60
N SER A 20 17.20 -9.29 0.50
CA SER A 20 18.08 -9.17 1.66
C SER A 20 19.55 -9.48 1.34
N ARG A 21 19.82 -10.57 0.60
CA ARG A 21 21.19 -10.95 0.19
C ARG A 21 21.84 -9.89 -0.70
N SER A 22 21.10 -9.35 -1.67
CA SER A 22 21.59 -8.29 -2.56
C SER A 22 21.99 -7.04 -1.77
N GLY A 23 21.11 -6.59 -0.86
CA GLY A 23 21.39 -5.46 0.02
C GLY A 23 22.58 -5.66 0.95
N SER A 24 22.68 -6.83 1.58
CA SER A 24 23.81 -7.16 2.46
C SER A 24 25.14 -7.17 1.69
N ALA A 25 25.17 -7.67 0.45
CA ALA A 25 26.38 -7.68 -0.37
C ALA A 25 26.79 -6.25 -0.78
N ILE A 26 25.84 -5.41 -1.19
CA ILE A 26 26.10 -4.00 -1.55
C ILE A 26 26.59 -3.21 -0.33
N ALA A 27 25.96 -3.39 0.84
CA ALA A 27 26.36 -2.71 2.06
C ALA A 27 27.73 -3.18 2.57
N GLN A 28 28.07 -4.46 2.43
CA GLN A 28 29.42 -4.96 2.71
C GLN A 28 30.46 -4.35 1.75
N GLY A 29 30.16 -4.27 0.45
CA GLY A 29 31.03 -3.62 -0.54
C GLY A 29 31.26 -2.14 -0.24
N LEU A 30 30.20 -1.37 -0.02
CA LEU A 30 30.28 0.04 0.37
C LEU A 30 31.08 0.22 1.67
N ARG A 31 30.88 -0.65 2.67
CA ARG A 31 31.63 -0.62 3.92
C ARG A 31 33.11 -0.97 3.73
N SER A 32 33.46 -1.90 2.83
CA SER A 32 34.86 -2.21 2.53
C SER A 32 35.56 -1.04 1.82
N THR A 33 34.91 -0.43 0.82
CA THR A 33 35.44 0.75 0.12
C THR A 33 35.56 1.95 1.07
N TRP A 34 34.59 2.15 1.96
CA TRP A 34 34.63 3.21 2.97
C TRP A 34 35.74 2.99 4.01
N ASN A 35 35.92 1.76 4.49
CA ASN A 35 37.02 1.41 5.40
C ASN A 35 38.40 1.61 4.75
N GLN A 36 38.54 1.39 3.44
CA GLN A 36 39.78 1.69 2.70
C GLN A 36 40.03 3.19 2.53
N GLY A 37 38.98 4.01 2.39
CA GLY A 37 39.10 5.48 2.38
C GLY A 37 39.36 6.09 3.77
N LEU A 38 38.89 5.42 4.83
CA LEU A 38 39.05 5.81 6.25
C LEU A 38 40.51 5.91 6.70
N GLU A 39 41.42 5.12 6.11
CA GLU A 39 42.84 5.13 6.48
C GLU A 39 43.58 6.42 6.07
N GLN A 40 42.95 7.29 5.25
CA GLN A 40 43.64 8.41 4.59
C GLN A 40 43.24 9.81 5.10
N LEU A 41 42.20 9.97 5.94
CA LEU A 41 41.65 11.30 6.29
C LEU A 41 41.17 11.40 7.76
N TYR A 42 41.46 12.53 8.42
CA TYR A 42 41.04 12.85 9.80
C TYR A 42 40.47 14.28 9.92
N GLY A 43 39.41 14.49 10.69
CA GLY A 43 38.89 15.83 11.06
C GLY A 43 37.41 15.88 11.48
N ARG A 44 36.94 17.00 12.07
CA ARG A 44 35.54 17.13 12.55
C ARG A 44 34.46 17.07 11.46
N ALA A 45 34.73 17.60 10.27
CA ALA A 45 33.80 17.50 9.14
C ALA A 45 33.58 16.03 8.72
N PHE A 46 34.60 15.19 8.91
CA PHE A 46 34.55 13.76 8.63
C PHE A 46 33.71 13.00 9.66
N GLU A 47 33.75 13.36 10.95
CA GLU A 47 32.86 12.78 11.98
C GLU A 47 31.37 13.01 11.68
N ILE A 48 31.01 14.23 11.23
CA ILE A 48 29.63 14.58 10.85
C ILE A 48 29.19 13.82 9.59
N ALA A 49 30.09 13.68 8.60
CA ALA A 49 29.84 12.89 7.40
C ALA A 49 29.68 11.39 7.74
N ALA A 50 30.53 10.84 8.62
CA ALA A 50 30.48 9.46 9.07
C ALA A 50 29.21 9.16 9.89
N ALA A 51 28.77 10.06 10.77
CA ALA A 51 27.50 9.93 11.49
C ALA A 51 26.30 9.98 10.52
N THR A 52 26.33 10.89 9.55
CA THR A 52 25.28 11.01 8.53
C THR A 52 25.22 9.78 7.62
N LEU A 53 26.37 9.27 7.18
CA LEU A 53 26.47 8.05 6.38
C LEU A 53 26.07 6.81 7.17
N THR A 54 26.44 6.71 8.45
CA THR A 54 26.04 5.60 9.34
C THR A 54 24.52 5.57 9.51
N ARG A 55 23.89 6.73 9.71
CA ARG A 55 22.42 6.85 9.74
C ARG A 55 21.79 6.44 8.40
N ARG A 56 22.31 6.93 7.26
CA ARG A 56 21.83 6.54 5.91
C ARG A 56 22.01 5.04 5.64
N LEU A 57 23.12 4.44 6.08
CA LEU A 57 23.39 3.00 6.00
C LEU A 57 22.47 2.19 6.92
N SER A 58 22.10 2.70 8.09
CA SER A 58 21.14 2.05 8.99
C SER A 58 19.76 1.98 8.33
N CYS A 59 19.26 3.12 7.83
CA CYS A 59 18.01 3.17 7.04
C CYS A 59 18.04 2.28 5.77
N TRP A 60 19.21 1.86 5.29
CA TRP A 60 19.36 0.88 4.20
C TRP A 60 19.47 -0.57 4.71
N LEU A 61 20.19 -0.80 5.81
CA LEU A 61 20.44 -2.14 6.37
C LEU A 61 19.25 -2.69 7.14
N ASP A 62 18.49 -1.86 7.84
CA ASP A 62 17.34 -2.27 8.64
C ASP A 62 16.21 -2.87 7.80
N PRO A 63 15.88 -2.34 6.60
CA PRO A 63 14.96 -2.99 5.66
C PRO A 63 15.48 -4.33 5.12
N HIS A 64 16.78 -4.50 4.92
CA HIS A 64 17.35 -5.78 4.51
C HIS A 64 17.39 -6.80 5.67
N ARG A 65 17.57 -6.35 6.92
CA ARG A 65 17.39 -7.17 8.13
C ARG A 65 15.93 -7.57 8.32
N ALA A 66 14.99 -6.63 8.24
CA ALA A 66 13.56 -6.89 8.29
C ALA A 66 13.13 -7.88 7.20
N ALA A 67 13.58 -7.68 5.94
CA ALA A 67 13.31 -8.62 4.85
C ALA A 67 13.85 -10.04 5.12
N ASN A 68 14.99 -10.19 5.83
CA ASN A 68 15.50 -11.50 6.22
C ASN A 68 14.60 -12.18 7.26
N TYR A 69 14.15 -11.44 8.29
CA TYR A 69 13.22 -11.94 9.30
C TYR A 69 11.85 -12.28 8.69
N LEU A 70 11.32 -11.44 7.80
CA LEU A 70 10.09 -11.70 7.05
C LEU A 70 10.22 -12.94 6.16
N ALA A 71 11.34 -13.10 5.43
CA ALA A 71 11.62 -14.30 4.65
C ALA A 71 11.68 -15.56 5.52
N HIS A 72 12.25 -15.47 6.72
CA HIS A 72 12.34 -16.57 7.67
C HIS A 72 10.95 -16.97 8.21
N ILE A 73 10.13 -15.99 8.62
CA ILE A 73 8.75 -16.21 9.06
C ILE A 73 7.92 -16.85 7.94
N LEU A 74 7.97 -16.31 6.73
CA LEU A 74 7.25 -16.86 5.57
C LEU A 74 7.73 -18.28 5.22
N SER A 75 9.02 -18.58 5.38
CA SER A 75 9.59 -19.93 5.18
C SER A 75 9.15 -20.96 6.24
N ILE A 76 8.92 -20.54 7.49
CA ILE A 76 8.36 -21.39 8.54
C ILE A 76 6.86 -21.60 8.28
N THR A 77 6.14 -20.51 8.01
CA THR A 77 4.70 -20.53 7.69
C THR A 77 4.41 -21.41 6.48
N ALA A 78 5.23 -21.33 5.41
CA ALA A 78 5.09 -22.15 4.22
C ALA A 78 5.13 -23.65 4.52
N ARG A 79 6.07 -24.10 5.35
CA ARG A 79 6.24 -25.51 5.72
C ARG A 79 5.07 -26.02 6.57
N LEU A 80 4.63 -25.25 7.56
CA LEU A 80 3.46 -25.59 8.37
C LEU A 80 2.17 -25.63 7.53
N GLN A 81 2.05 -24.72 6.56
CA GLN A 81 0.93 -24.69 5.61
C GLN A 81 0.97 -25.85 4.61
N GLU A 82 2.16 -26.31 4.20
CA GLU A 82 2.35 -27.50 3.35
C GLU A 82 1.90 -28.78 4.05
N GLU A 83 2.19 -28.93 5.36
CA GLU A 83 1.67 -30.04 6.18
C GLU A 83 0.14 -30.02 6.29
N LEU A 84 -0.47 -28.84 6.52
CA LEU A 84 -1.92 -28.67 6.56
C LEU A 84 -2.58 -28.99 5.20
N GLU A 85 -1.98 -28.59 4.09
CA GLU A 85 -2.42 -28.91 2.73
C GLU A 85 -2.33 -30.41 2.43
N HIS A 86 -1.22 -31.05 2.80
CA HIS A 86 -1.02 -32.49 2.64
C HIS A 86 -2.07 -33.31 3.41
N HIS A 87 -2.34 -32.94 4.66
CA HIS A 87 -3.39 -33.58 5.47
C HIS A 87 -4.81 -33.29 4.92
N HIS A 88 -5.06 -32.12 4.35
CA HIS A 88 -6.35 -31.80 3.74
C HIS A 88 -6.60 -32.59 2.45
N GLU A 89 -5.62 -32.76 1.55
CA GLU A 89 -5.78 -33.60 0.36
C GLU A 89 -5.96 -35.09 0.71
N TYR A 90 -5.26 -35.61 1.73
CA TYR A 90 -5.48 -36.98 2.20
C TYR A 90 -6.94 -37.21 2.63
N LEU A 91 -7.56 -36.23 3.29
CA LEU A 91 -8.97 -36.25 3.68
C LEU A 91 -9.91 -36.00 2.49
N ARG A 92 -9.48 -35.26 1.46
CA ARG A 92 -10.25 -34.98 0.23
C ARG A 92 -10.41 -36.22 -0.67
N LEU A 93 -9.52 -37.20 -0.53
CA LEU A 93 -9.58 -38.49 -1.23
C LEU A 93 -10.58 -39.48 -0.59
N LEU A 94 -11.12 -39.18 0.60
CA LEU A 94 -12.17 -39.98 1.21
C LEU A 94 -13.52 -39.74 0.50
N PRO A 95 -14.37 -40.78 0.32
CA PRO A 95 -15.70 -40.60 -0.23
C PRO A 95 -16.51 -39.64 0.63
N GLN A 96 -17.16 -38.66 -0.01
CA GLN A 96 -17.89 -37.58 0.66
C GLN A 96 -18.94 -38.11 1.67
N ARG A 97 -19.61 -39.21 1.30
CA ARG A 97 -20.55 -39.94 2.16
C ARG A 97 -19.92 -40.43 3.47
N THR A 98 -18.68 -40.90 3.45
CA THR A 98 -17.92 -41.35 4.64
C THR A 98 -17.51 -40.17 5.53
N ILE A 99 -17.31 -38.99 4.95
CA ILE A 99 -17.00 -37.75 5.69
C ILE A 99 -18.25 -37.22 6.41
N ASP A 100 -19.40 -37.25 5.72
CA ASP A 100 -20.68 -36.75 6.24
C ASP A 100 -21.29 -37.69 7.30
N GLU A 101 -21.09 -39.01 7.17
CA GLU A 101 -21.53 -40.02 8.15
C GLU A 101 -20.58 -40.14 9.37
N SER A 102 -19.39 -39.51 9.35
CA SER A 102 -18.37 -39.62 10.41
C SER A 102 -18.03 -38.30 11.10
N PHE A 103 -18.74 -38.02 12.19
CA PHE A 103 -18.57 -36.85 13.06
C PHE A 103 -17.10 -36.54 13.47
N LEU A 104 -16.28 -37.58 13.67
CA LEU A 104 -14.86 -37.43 14.00
C LEU A 104 -14.05 -36.85 12.84
N ILE A 105 -14.33 -37.29 11.60
CA ILE A 105 -13.66 -36.80 10.39
C ILE A 105 -14.10 -35.36 10.10
N THR A 106 -15.41 -35.06 10.23
CA THR A 106 -15.94 -33.70 10.06
C THR A 106 -15.25 -32.73 11.04
N LYS A 107 -15.17 -33.09 12.33
CA LYS A 107 -14.47 -32.27 13.34
C LYS A 107 -12.98 -32.09 13.05
N GLY A 108 -12.30 -33.13 12.58
CA GLY A 108 -10.89 -33.07 12.18
C GLY A 108 -10.66 -32.04 11.06
N ILE A 109 -11.52 -32.04 10.03
CA ILE A 109 -11.46 -31.08 8.92
C ILE A 109 -11.67 -29.64 9.43
N THR A 110 -12.63 -29.41 10.33
CA THR A 110 -12.85 -28.10 10.94
C THR A 110 -11.63 -27.64 11.75
N HIS A 111 -11.03 -28.51 12.56
CA HIS A 111 -9.81 -28.17 13.31
C HIS A 111 -8.63 -27.81 12.40
N LEU A 112 -8.39 -28.54 11.31
CA LEU A 112 -7.35 -28.19 10.34
C LEU A 112 -7.60 -26.81 9.70
N GLN A 113 -8.86 -26.46 9.43
CA GLN A 113 -9.23 -25.14 8.89
C GLN A 113 -9.03 -24.01 9.91
N GLU A 114 -9.36 -24.22 11.18
CA GLU A 114 -9.07 -23.23 12.23
C GLU A 114 -7.57 -23.07 12.51
N LEU A 115 -6.79 -24.16 12.46
CA LEU A 115 -5.33 -24.11 12.54
C LEU A 115 -4.71 -23.29 11.39
N GLY A 116 -5.21 -23.44 10.15
CA GLY A 116 -4.79 -22.62 9.02
C GLY A 116 -5.08 -21.13 9.22
N LYS A 117 -6.25 -20.77 9.77
CA LYS A 117 -6.58 -19.38 10.12
C LYS A 117 -5.72 -18.81 11.24
N LEU A 118 -5.39 -19.62 12.26
CA LEU A 118 -4.50 -19.23 13.36
C LEU A 118 -3.07 -19.02 12.86
N LEU A 119 -2.59 -19.88 11.96
CA LEU A 119 -1.27 -19.76 11.33
C LEU A 119 -1.16 -18.49 10.47
N ASP A 120 -2.18 -18.20 9.64
CA ASP A 120 -2.34 -16.97 8.87
C ASP A 120 -2.30 -15.72 9.78
N ALA A 121 -3.17 -15.67 10.79
CA ALA A 121 -3.22 -14.56 11.76
C ALA A 121 -1.89 -14.36 12.50
N THR A 122 -1.21 -15.44 12.90
CA THR A 122 0.09 -15.37 13.60
C THR A 122 1.19 -14.87 12.66
N CYS A 123 1.18 -15.28 11.39
CA CYS A 123 2.09 -14.78 10.36
C CYS A 123 1.89 -13.28 10.15
N ALA A 124 0.66 -12.85 9.88
CA ALA A 124 0.29 -11.44 9.70
C ALA A 124 0.61 -10.57 10.93
N GLN A 125 0.41 -11.09 12.14
CA GLN A 125 0.74 -10.40 13.39
C GLN A 125 2.27 -10.23 13.57
N SER A 126 3.04 -11.29 13.31
CA SER A 126 4.51 -11.27 13.43
C SER A 126 5.14 -10.31 12.40
N ILE A 127 4.61 -10.33 11.18
CA ILE A 127 4.94 -9.38 10.11
C ILE A 127 4.62 -7.95 10.54
N THR A 128 3.42 -7.70 11.08
CA THR A 128 2.98 -6.38 11.55
C THR A 128 3.87 -5.87 12.70
N HIS A 129 4.26 -6.73 13.64
CA HIS A 129 5.10 -6.37 14.78
C HIS A 129 6.52 -5.99 14.35
N LEU A 130 7.12 -6.74 13.42
CA LEU A 130 8.42 -6.40 12.82
C LEU A 130 8.37 -5.10 12.03
N ALA A 131 7.30 -4.86 11.27
CA ALA A 131 7.18 -3.68 10.43
C ALA A 131 6.86 -2.40 11.26
N ALA A 132 6.26 -2.54 12.44
CA ALA A 132 6.05 -1.45 13.40
C ALA A 132 7.37 -0.94 14.03
N LEU A 133 8.44 -1.73 14.03
CA LEU A 133 9.79 -1.30 14.44
C LEU A 133 10.49 -0.43 13.37
N CYS A 134 9.86 -0.19 12.22
CA CYS A 134 10.42 0.51 11.06
C CYS A 134 9.51 1.64 10.55
N THR A 135 8.68 2.23 11.42
CA THR A 135 7.79 3.35 11.08
C THR A 135 7.63 4.31 12.26
N ASP A 136 8.62 5.18 12.44
CA ASP A 136 8.46 6.38 13.28
C ASP A 136 8.17 7.58 12.37
N ASP A 137 7.38 8.55 12.85
CA ASP A 137 7.05 9.74 12.06
C ASP A 137 8.28 10.64 11.76
N THR A 138 9.46 10.29 12.32
CA THR A 138 10.76 10.92 12.07
C THR A 138 11.57 10.33 10.91
N ASP A 139 11.07 9.32 10.19
CA ASP A 139 11.79 8.71 9.06
C ASP A 139 12.05 9.69 7.90
N TYR A 140 11.27 10.77 7.80
CA TYR A 140 11.44 11.84 6.82
C TYR A 140 11.91 13.15 7.47
N PRO A 141 12.84 13.89 6.82
CA PRO A 141 13.16 15.23 7.26
C PRO A 141 11.91 16.13 7.14
N PRO A 142 11.76 17.14 8.02
CA PRO A 142 10.68 18.10 7.87
C PRO A 142 10.81 18.84 6.54
N SER A 143 9.67 19.09 5.92
CA SER A 143 9.55 19.80 4.65
C SER A 143 10.10 21.23 4.75
N THR A 144 10.91 21.60 3.77
CA THR A 144 11.32 23.00 3.53
C THR A 144 10.39 23.72 2.56
N LEU A 145 9.40 23.02 1.99
CA LEU A 145 8.40 23.63 1.10
C LEU A 145 7.46 24.50 1.93
N THR A 146 7.48 25.80 1.65
CA THR A 146 6.51 26.75 2.22
C THR A 146 5.34 26.96 1.26
N ALA A 147 4.23 27.50 1.75
CA ALA A 147 3.10 27.90 0.89
C ALA A 147 3.53 28.80 -0.28
N THR A 148 4.53 29.67 -0.08
CA THR A 148 5.10 30.52 -1.13
C THR A 148 5.75 29.71 -2.25
N HIS A 149 6.51 28.65 -1.92
CA HIS A 149 7.10 27.76 -2.92
C HIS A 149 6.00 27.01 -3.70
N ILE A 150 5.00 26.47 -2.99
CA ILE A 150 3.87 25.77 -3.62
C ILE A 150 3.12 26.69 -4.59
N HIS A 151 2.78 27.92 -4.20
CA HIS A 151 2.11 28.87 -5.10
C HIS A 151 3.00 29.39 -6.24
N THR A 152 4.33 29.31 -6.13
CA THR A 152 5.25 29.70 -7.20
C THR A 152 5.29 28.62 -8.29
N ASP A 153 5.40 27.35 -7.90
CA ASP A 153 5.47 26.21 -8.82
C ASP A 153 4.09 25.77 -9.32
N PHE A 154 3.04 26.01 -8.52
CA PHE A 154 1.66 25.62 -8.76
C PHE A 154 0.71 26.80 -8.46
N PRO A 155 0.63 27.81 -9.34
CA PRO A 155 -0.18 29.02 -9.10
C PRO A 155 -1.68 28.74 -8.95
N ASP A 156 -2.19 27.69 -9.59
CA ASP A 156 -3.60 27.27 -9.54
C ASP A 156 -3.94 26.38 -8.31
N ALA A 157 -3.01 26.21 -7.37
CA ALA A 157 -3.18 25.32 -6.23
C ALA A 157 -3.94 25.97 -5.05
N GLU A 158 -4.97 25.29 -4.56
CA GLU A 158 -5.59 25.56 -3.25
C GLU A 158 -4.93 24.67 -2.20
N ILE A 159 -4.19 25.26 -1.25
CA ILE A 159 -3.60 24.53 -0.12
C ILE A 159 -4.70 24.29 0.92
N LEU A 160 -5.11 23.03 1.09
CA LEU A 160 -6.13 22.61 2.06
C LEU A 160 -5.53 22.32 3.44
N HIS A 161 -4.32 21.77 3.47
CA HIS A 161 -3.52 21.54 4.68
C HIS A 161 -2.03 21.50 4.31
N ALA A 162 -1.17 22.04 5.16
CA ALA A 162 0.28 21.90 5.04
C ALA A 162 0.96 22.03 6.41
N ASP A 163 1.79 21.06 6.75
CA ASP A 163 2.65 21.07 7.94
C ASP A 163 4.06 20.54 7.58
N ALA A 164 4.89 20.28 8.60
CA ALA A 164 6.26 19.82 8.40
C ALA A 164 6.37 18.43 7.74
N HIS A 165 5.33 17.58 7.78
CA HIS A 165 5.36 16.19 7.31
C HIS A 165 4.21 15.83 6.37
N HIS A 166 3.20 16.70 6.24
CA HIS A 166 2.01 16.46 5.41
C HIS A 166 1.67 17.65 4.51
N ALA A 167 1.11 17.35 3.35
CA ALA A 167 0.49 18.34 2.48
C ALA A 167 -0.77 17.79 1.81
N VAL A 168 -1.81 18.61 1.76
CA VAL A 168 -3.04 18.33 1.03
C VAL A 168 -3.32 19.53 0.13
N VAL A 169 -3.18 19.33 -1.18
CA VAL A 169 -3.22 20.40 -2.18
C VAL A 169 -4.23 20.04 -3.27
N ALA A 170 -5.16 20.95 -3.53
CA ALA A 170 -6.20 20.81 -4.53
C ALA A 170 -5.92 21.64 -5.79
N PHE A 171 -6.41 21.15 -6.92
CA PHE A 171 -6.44 21.82 -8.21
C PHE A 171 -7.88 21.85 -8.70
N GLY A 172 -8.35 23.03 -9.11
CA GLY A 172 -9.78 23.29 -9.30
C GLY A 172 -10.52 23.54 -7.97
N ASN A 173 -11.68 24.21 -8.03
CA ASN A 173 -12.40 24.65 -6.83
C ASN A 173 -13.23 23.50 -6.22
N VAL A 174 -12.78 22.95 -5.09
CA VAL A 174 -13.45 21.86 -4.37
C VAL A 174 -14.84 22.24 -3.84
N SER A 175 -15.14 23.53 -3.69
CA SER A 175 -16.43 24.03 -3.18
C SER A 175 -17.53 24.08 -4.26
N THR A 176 -17.15 24.06 -5.54
CA THR A 176 -18.09 24.25 -6.66
C THR A 176 -17.97 23.22 -7.78
N ALA A 177 -16.90 22.40 -7.80
CA ALA A 177 -16.76 21.34 -8.78
C ALA A 177 -17.88 20.30 -8.65
N SER A 178 -18.39 19.81 -9.77
CA SER A 178 -19.38 18.71 -9.83
C SER A 178 -18.81 17.36 -9.37
N SER A 179 -17.48 17.21 -9.43
CA SER A 179 -16.76 16.02 -8.98
C SER A 179 -15.42 16.39 -8.36
N ILE A 180 -15.02 15.66 -7.32
CA ILE A 180 -13.74 15.85 -6.61
C ILE A 180 -13.02 14.51 -6.54
N THR A 181 -11.81 14.42 -7.10
CA THR A 181 -10.98 13.20 -7.03
C THR A 181 -9.86 13.36 -6.02
N THR A 182 -9.87 12.59 -4.94
CA THR A 182 -8.79 12.56 -3.93
C THR A 182 -7.80 11.45 -4.25
N LEU A 183 -6.58 11.82 -4.62
CA LEU A 183 -5.47 10.91 -4.90
C LEU A 183 -4.72 10.62 -3.59
N VAL A 184 -4.90 9.43 -3.05
CA VAL A 184 -4.21 8.93 -1.86
C VAL A 184 -2.91 8.27 -2.31
N ALA A 185 -1.78 8.90 -1.98
CA ALA A 185 -0.47 8.48 -2.45
C ALA A 185 0.07 7.25 -1.71
N GLY A 186 1.01 6.55 -2.36
CA GLY A 186 1.60 5.29 -1.89
C GLY A 186 2.80 5.45 -0.97
N VAL A 187 3.70 4.45 -1.00
CA VAL A 187 5.00 4.49 -0.30
C VAL A 187 5.79 5.74 -0.70
N SER A 188 6.73 6.16 0.15
CA SER A 188 7.54 7.37 -0.03
C SER A 188 6.81 8.71 -0.12
N SER A 189 5.48 8.76 -0.04
CA SER A 189 4.73 10.01 -0.27
C SER A 189 4.88 11.08 0.82
N SER A 190 5.39 10.71 2.00
CA SER A 190 5.73 11.65 3.07
C SER A 190 7.16 12.21 2.95
N ASP A 191 7.95 11.77 1.96
CA ASP A 191 9.17 12.48 1.57
C ASP A 191 8.78 13.78 0.82
N PRO A 192 9.12 14.98 1.35
CA PRO A 192 8.81 16.26 0.70
C PRO A 192 9.34 16.38 -0.73
N ASN A 193 10.41 15.66 -1.08
CA ASN A 193 10.96 15.64 -2.44
C ASN A 193 9.98 15.01 -3.46
N THR A 194 9.02 14.19 -3.02
CA THR A 194 8.00 13.56 -3.88
C THR A 194 6.73 14.40 -4.02
N TRP A 195 6.54 15.44 -3.20
CA TRP A 195 5.31 16.22 -3.17
C TRP A 195 5.01 16.91 -4.52
N PRO A 196 5.99 17.54 -5.21
CA PRO A 196 5.73 18.18 -6.50
C PRO A 196 5.24 17.23 -7.60
N ASP A 197 5.65 15.95 -7.60
CA ASP A 197 5.12 14.97 -8.55
C ASP A 197 3.70 14.54 -8.21
N ASN A 198 3.37 14.39 -6.93
CA ASN A 198 1.99 14.15 -6.50
C ASN A 198 1.07 15.34 -6.82
N PHE A 199 1.56 16.57 -6.68
CA PHE A 199 0.84 17.79 -7.07
C PHE A 199 0.61 17.81 -8.59
N ARG A 200 1.64 17.53 -9.41
CA ARG A 200 1.50 17.36 -10.87
C ARG A 200 0.48 16.29 -11.25
N HIS A 201 0.42 15.17 -10.51
CA HIS A 201 -0.58 14.13 -10.74
C HIS A 201 -2.01 14.62 -10.48
N ALA A 202 -2.26 15.32 -9.37
CA ALA A 202 -3.57 15.90 -9.09
C ALA A 202 -3.95 16.97 -10.13
N GLN A 203 -3.05 17.90 -10.45
CA GLN A 203 -3.26 18.92 -11.49
C GLN A 203 -3.67 18.30 -12.83
N ARG A 204 -2.98 17.21 -13.25
CA ARG A 204 -3.29 16.47 -14.47
C ARG A 204 -4.67 15.80 -14.43
N VAL A 205 -5.09 15.27 -13.28
CA VAL A 205 -6.44 14.70 -13.11
C VAL A 205 -7.51 15.79 -13.18
N SER A 206 -7.31 16.95 -12.54
CA SER A 206 -8.25 18.08 -12.65
C SER A 206 -8.40 18.52 -14.11
N GLN A 207 -7.29 18.75 -14.82
CA GLN A 207 -7.28 19.12 -16.24
C GLN A 207 -7.96 18.07 -17.15
N ALA A 208 -7.77 16.77 -16.88
CA ALA A 208 -8.33 15.70 -17.71
C ALA A 208 -9.82 15.40 -17.43
N THR A 209 -10.30 15.67 -16.21
CA THR A 209 -11.69 15.38 -15.80
C THR A 209 -12.62 16.58 -15.94
N GLY A 210 -12.08 17.80 -15.80
CA GLY A 210 -12.85 19.03 -15.61
C GLY A 210 -13.36 19.23 -14.17
N GLY A 211 -13.08 18.28 -13.27
CA GLY A 211 -13.41 18.37 -11.85
C GLY A 211 -12.26 18.94 -11.00
N ALA A 212 -12.48 19.01 -9.70
CA ALA A 212 -11.39 19.25 -8.76
C ALA A 212 -10.61 17.96 -8.50
N ALA A 213 -9.31 18.07 -8.24
CA ALA A 213 -8.47 16.93 -7.88
C ALA A 213 -7.48 17.30 -6.79
N ILE A 214 -7.25 16.39 -5.85
CA ILE A 214 -6.54 16.64 -4.60
C ILE A 214 -5.39 15.66 -4.48
N ALA A 215 -4.17 16.16 -4.36
CA ALA A 215 -3.02 15.39 -3.91
C ALA A 215 -3.10 15.28 -2.40
N TRP A 216 -3.43 14.09 -1.89
CA TRP A 216 -3.62 13.85 -0.46
C TRP A 216 -2.42 13.10 0.13
N LEU A 217 -1.56 13.85 0.82
CA LEU A 217 -0.36 13.39 1.53
C LEU A 217 -0.57 13.58 3.05
N GLY A 218 -1.79 13.34 3.53
CA GLY A 218 -2.26 13.60 4.89
C GLY A 218 -1.98 12.48 5.91
N TYR A 219 -0.97 11.65 5.66
CA TYR A 219 -0.57 10.57 6.56
C TYR A 219 0.93 10.27 6.46
N SER A 220 1.50 9.67 7.51
CA SER A 220 2.85 9.11 7.51
C SER A 220 2.89 7.82 6.67
N ALA A 221 3.31 7.95 5.41
CA ALA A 221 3.51 6.83 4.50
C ALA A 221 4.76 6.00 4.88
N PRO A 222 4.81 4.70 4.55
CA PRO A 222 6.00 3.89 4.79
C PRO A 222 7.23 4.42 4.04
N ALA A 223 8.35 4.50 4.77
CA ALA A 223 9.69 4.91 4.30
C ALA A 223 10.05 4.38 2.90
N HIS A 224 9.76 3.09 2.69
CA HIS A 224 10.19 2.27 1.56
C HIS A 224 9.36 0.97 1.50
N ILE A 225 9.41 0.28 0.36
CA ILE A 225 8.65 -0.95 0.07
C ILE A 225 8.69 -2.00 1.21
N PRO A 226 9.82 -2.32 1.88
CA PRO A 226 9.82 -3.30 2.97
C PRO A 226 9.02 -2.89 4.22
N ALA A 227 8.92 -1.59 4.51
CA ALA A 227 8.05 -1.08 5.59
C ALA A 227 6.58 -1.05 5.16
N ALA A 228 6.30 -1.04 3.86
CA ALA A 228 4.95 -1.07 3.31
C ALA A 228 4.24 -2.42 3.49
N VAL A 229 4.87 -3.38 4.17
CA VAL A 229 4.20 -4.58 4.70
C VAL A 229 3.48 -4.27 6.04
N ALA A 230 3.82 -3.18 6.72
CA ALA A 230 3.12 -2.72 7.93
C ALA A 230 1.66 -2.38 7.63
N THR A 231 0.73 -2.78 8.51
CA THR A 231 -0.68 -2.38 8.46
C THR A 231 -0.99 -1.14 9.29
N ALA A 232 -0.10 -0.78 10.23
CA ALA A 232 -0.29 0.33 11.18
C ALA A 232 -0.31 1.73 10.52
N PRO A 233 0.61 2.09 9.59
CA PRO A 233 0.57 3.38 8.90
C PRO A 233 -0.74 3.57 8.12
N ALA A 234 -1.18 2.55 7.38
CA ALA A 234 -2.45 2.58 6.67
C ALA A 234 -3.66 2.66 7.61
N SER A 235 -3.59 2.11 8.82
CA SER A 235 -4.67 2.24 9.81
C SER A 235 -4.75 3.65 10.42
N ARG A 236 -3.61 4.33 10.63
CA ARG A 236 -3.59 5.75 11.03
C ARG A 236 -4.10 6.66 9.91
N GLY A 237 -3.56 6.48 8.70
CA GLY A 237 -3.98 7.25 7.52
C GLY A 237 -5.45 7.03 7.16
N ALA A 238 -6.02 5.85 7.42
CA ALA A 238 -7.43 5.57 7.15
C ALA A 238 -8.37 6.47 7.94
N GLN A 239 -8.09 6.75 9.21
CA GLN A 239 -8.90 7.65 10.02
C GLN A 239 -8.79 9.09 9.52
N ALA A 240 -7.56 9.58 9.28
CA ALA A 240 -7.33 10.91 8.70
C ALA A 240 -8.03 11.10 7.34
N LEU A 241 -8.06 10.06 6.49
CA LEU A 241 -8.75 10.08 5.20
C LEU A 241 -10.27 10.12 5.36
N LYS A 242 -10.85 9.40 6.33
CA LYS A 242 -12.30 9.47 6.64
C LYS A 242 -12.69 10.87 7.07
N ASP A 243 -11.94 11.46 7.99
CA ASP A 243 -12.22 12.81 8.52
C ASP A 243 -12.08 13.86 7.42
N PHE A 244 -11.06 13.72 6.56
CA PHE A 244 -10.88 14.55 5.38
C PHE A 244 -12.05 14.45 4.39
N GLN A 245 -12.49 13.23 4.03
CA GLN A 245 -13.62 13.05 3.11
C GLN A 245 -14.94 13.54 3.69
N ALA A 246 -15.18 13.37 4.99
CA ALA A 246 -16.33 13.96 5.67
C ALA A 246 -16.31 15.50 5.59
N SER A 247 -15.14 16.14 5.71
CA SER A 247 -15.01 17.58 5.50
C SER A 247 -15.33 18.00 4.06
N LEU A 248 -14.91 17.22 3.05
CA LEU A 248 -15.23 17.49 1.64
C LEU A 248 -16.73 17.33 1.35
N ARG A 249 -17.37 16.26 1.85
CA ARG A 249 -18.83 16.07 1.74
C ARG A 249 -19.59 17.20 2.41
N SER A 250 -19.15 17.67 3.57
CA SER A 250 -19.76 18.83 4.24
C SER A 250 -19.55 20.15 3.48
N ARG A 251 -18.40 20.33 2.82
CA ARG A 251 -18.05 21.54 2.06
C ARG A 251 -18.79 21.62 0.73
N ASN A 252 -19.02 20.48 0.07
CA ASN A 252 -19.73 20.40 -1.20
C ASN A 252 -20.61 19.12 -1.24
N PRO A 253 -21.82 19.16 -0.63
CA PRO A 253 -22.67 17.98 -0.50
C PRO A 253 -23.10 17.37 -1.84
N GLN A 254 -23.18 18.19 -2.89
CA GLN A 254 -23.65 17.80 -4.23
C GLN A 254 -22.53 17.28 -5.14
N ALA A 255 -21.25 17.41 -4.76
CA ALA A 255 -20.16 16.86 -5.55
C ALA A 255 -20.15 15.35 -5.52
N LYS A 256 -19.85 14.74 -6.67
CA LYS A 256 -19.45 13.34 -6.72
C LYS A 256 -18.03 13.20 -6.16
N LEU A 257 -17.87 12.43 -5.08
CA LEU A 257 -16.59 12.22 -4.41
C LEU A 257 -15.94 10.91 -4.91
N LEU A 258 -14.74 11.02 -5.48
CA LEU A 258 -13.95 9.90 -5.95
C LEU A 258 -12.69 9.77 -5.09
N VAL A 259 -12.43 8.59 -4.55
CA VAL A 259 -11.18 8.26 -3.86
C VAL A 259 -10.35 7.37 -4.79
N LEU A 260 -9.12 7.78 -5.10
CA LEU A 260 -8.17 6.99 -5.86
C LEU A 260 -7.00 6.65 -4.95
N GLY A 261 -6.95 5.41 -4.48
CA GLY A 261 -5.81 4.89 -3.73
C GLY A 261 -4.81 4.22 -4.65
N HIS A 262 -3.59 4.75 -4.73
CA HIS A 262 -2.51 4.17 -5.53
C HIS A 262 -1.49 3.44 -4.65
N SER A 263 -1.07 2.24 -5.05
CA SER A 263 -0.07 1.45 -4.30
C SER A 263 -0.50 1.28 -2.84
N TYR A 264 0.37 1.58 -1.86
CA TYR A 264 0.02 1.56 -0.43
C TYR A 264 -1.16 2.48 -0.06
N GLY A 265 -1.41 3.55 -0.82
CA GLY A 265 -2.59 4.42 -0.65
C GLY A 265 -3.92 3.70 -0.93
N SER A 266 -3.91 2.59 -1.69
CA SER A 266 -5.07 1.70 -1.81
C SER A 266 -5.39 0.97 -0.50
N VAL A 267 -4.37 0.64 0.31
CA VAL A 267 -4.53 0.02 1.63
C VAL A 267 -5.16 1.02 2.60
N VAL A 268 -4.67 2.26 2.60
CA VAL A 268 -5.22 3.39 3.37
C VAL A 268 -6.70 3.59 3.04
N ALA A 269 -7.03 3.71 1.75
CA ALA A 269 -8.40 3.93 1.28
C ALA A 269 -9.32 2.72 1.52
N GLY A 270 -8.81 1.49 1.37
CA GLY A 270 -9.54 0.27 1.68
C GLY A 270 -9.88 0.16 3.17
N LYS A 271 -8.92 0.47 4.05
CA LYS A 271 -9.11 0.53 5.51
C LYS A 271 -10.10 1.62 5.93
N ALA A 272 -10.01 2.80 5.30
CA ALA A 272 -10.98 3.87 5.51
C ALA A 272 -12.42 3.41 5.19
N ALA A 273 -12.58 2.61 4.13
CA ALA A 273 -13.87 2.07 3.71
C ALA A 273 -14.35 0.82 4.49
N GLU A 274 -13.57 0.18 5.38
CA GLU A 274 -14.05 -0.99 6.15
C GLU A 274 -15.29 -0.66 7.01
N THR A 275 -15.35 0.58 7.51
CA THR A 275 -16.38 1.06 8.43
C THR A 275 -17.30 2.12 7.83
N GLY A 276 -17.13 2.46 6.56
CA GLY A 276 -17.83 3.55 5.88
C GLY A 276 -16.90 4.73 5.58
N LEU A 277 -16.82 5.10 4.31
CA LEU A 277 -16.07 6.25 3.79
C LEU A 277 -16.99 7.17 2.99
N GLU A 278 -16.88 8.47 3.19
CA GLU A 278 -17.61 9.51 2.46
C GLU A 278 -17.10 9.63 1.01
N ALA A 279 -17.55 8.72 0.15
CA ALA A 279 -17.21 8.68 -1.27
C ALA A 279 -18.35 8.06 -2.08
N ASP A 280 -18.46 8.42 -3.35
CA ASP A 280 -19.37 7.77 -4.31
C ASP A 280 -18.65 6.64 -5.06
N THR A 281 -17.38 6.87 -5.38
CA THR A 281 -16.52 5.90 -6.08
C THR A 281 -15.19 5.71 -5.35
N LEU A 282 -14.78 4.47 -5.13
CA LEU A 282 -13.45 4.09 -4.66
C LEU A 282 -12.69 3.30 -5.74
N ILE A 283 -11.52 3.78 -6.12
CA ILE A 283 -10.65 3.24 -7.17
C ILE A 283 -9.34 2.76 -6.52
N PHE A 284 -9.06 1.47 -6.63
CA PHE A 284 -7.77 0.89 -6.25
C PHE A 284 -6.88 0.77 -7.48
N ALA A 285 -5.76 1.51 -7.52
CA ALA A 285 -4.79 1.47 -8.63
C ALA A 285 -3.49 0.80 -8.18
N GLY A 286 -3.16 -0.35 -8.78
CA GLY A 286 -1.94 -1.09 -8.46
C GLY A 286 -1.85 -1.50 -6.97
N SER A 287 -2.88 -2.16 -6.46
CA SER A 287 -3.00 -2.46 -5.02
C SER A 287 -2.16 -3.68 -4.58
N PRO A 288 -1.46 -3.61 -3.43
CA PRO A 288 -0.88 -4.77 -2.74
C PRO A 288 -1.90 -5.54 -1.87
N GLY A 289 -3.20 -5.27 -2.05
CA GLY A 289 -4.29 -5.85 -1.28
C GLY A 289 -5.11 -4.82 -0.51
N VAL A 290 -6.36 -5.15 -0.24
CA VAL A 290 -7.30 -4.34 0.53
C VAL A 290 -8.12 -5.21 1.49
N PRO A 291 -8.73 -4.63 2.54
CA PRO A 291 -9.67 -5.34 3.39
C PRO A 291 -10.82 -6.00 2.61
N PRO A 292 -11.38 -7.12 3.12
CA PRO A 292 -12.36 -7.91 2.38
C PRO A 292 -13.76 -7.28 2.28
N VAL A 293 -14.02 -6.21 3.04
CA VAL A 293 -15.30 -5.49 3.13
C VAL A 293 -15.05 -4.02 2.82
N ILE A 294 -15.74 -3.49 1.82
CA ILE A 294 -15.68 -2.09 1.41
C ILE A 294 -17.09 -1.49 1.54
N LYS A 295 -17.21 -0.38 2.27
CA LYS A 295 -18.44 0.37 2.49
C LYS A 295 -18.19 1.84 2.15
N LEU A 296 -18.99 2.37 1.24
CA LEU A 296 -19.00 3.79 0.92
C LEU A 296 -20.36 4.37 1.33
N ASN A 297 -20.37 5.59 1.85
CA ASN A 297 -21.55 6.26 2.37
C ASN A 297 -22.27 6.99 1.23
N THR A 298 -22.89 6.22 0.33
CA THR A 298 -23.66 6.70 -0.82
C THR A 298 -24.74 5.68 -1.19
N ASP A 299 -25.80 6.12 -1.88
CA ASP A 299 -26.90 5.24 -2.33
C ASP A 299 -26.52 4.34 -3.51
N SER A 300 -25.42 4.64 -4.21
CA SER A 300 -24.97 3.90 -5.41
C SER A 300 -23.45 3.72 -5.44
N PRO A 301 -22.89 2.96 -4.47
CA PRO A 301 -21.45 2.84 -4.29
C PRO A 301 -20.77 2.13 -5.46
N ARG A 302 -19.64 2.67 -5.90
CA ARG A 302 -18.84 2.13 -7.01
C ARG A 302 -17.46 1.76 -6.53
N VAL A 303 -17.08 0.49 -6.66
CA VAL A 303 -15.71 0.03 -6.41
C VAL A 303 -15.09 -0.39 -7.73
N ILE A 304 -13.90 0.14 -8.01
CA ILE A 304 -13.13 -0.13 -9.23
C ILE A 304 -11.75 -0.62 -8.83
N SER A 305 -11.26 -1.65 -9.51
CA SER A 305 -9.88 -2.12 -9.39
C SER A 305 -9.16 -1.94 -10.73
N ALA A 306 -8.03 -1.26 -10.71
CA ALA A 306 -7.22 -0.97 -11.88
C ALA A 306 -5.82 -1.58 -11.73
N LEU A 307 -5.43 -2.43 -12.68
CA LEU A 307 -4.12 -3.07 -12.71
C LEU A 307 -3.44 -2.83 -14.06
N GLY A 308 -2.18 -2.41 -13.99
CA GLY A 308 -1.28 -2.24 -15.12
C GLY A 308 -0.84 -3.59 -15.69
N SER A 309 -0.86 -3.73 -17.01
CA SER A 309 -0.48 -4.96 -17.73
C SER A 309 0.98 -5.38 -17.50
N LEU A 310 1.82 -4.46 -17.03
CA LEU A 310 3.23 -4.66 -16.67
C LEU A 310 3.50 -4.24 -15.22
N ASP A 311 2.48 -4.14 -14.38
CA ASP A 311 2.63 -3.77 -12.97
C ASP A 311 3.08 -4.98 -12.14
N PRO A 312 4.32 -4.98 -11.59
CA PRO A 312 4.81 -6.10 -10.77
C PRO A 312 4.00 -6.29 -9.47
N ILE A 313 3.17 -5.33 -9.05
CA ILE A 313 2.29 -5.50 -7.88
C ILE A 313 1.27 -6.62 -8.08
N GLY A 314 0.90 -6.94 -9.34
CA GLY A 314 0.06 -8.09 -9.67
C GLY A 314 0.71 -9.45 -9.37
N LEU A 315 2.01 -9.48 -9.04
CA LEU A 315 2.73 -10.65 -8.53
C LEU A 315 2.75 -10.73 -7.00
N THR A 316 2.30 -9.67 -6.31
CA THR A 316 2.18 -9.61 -4.83
C THR A 316 0.79 -9.98 -4.34
N GLY A 317 -0.16 -10.15 -5.27
CA GLY A 317 -1.49 -10.69 -5.05
C GLY A 317 -1.69 -12.06 -5.70
N THR A 318 -2.81 -12.67 -5.37
CA THR A 318 -3.24 -14.00 -5.83
C THR A 318 -4.75 -13.94 -6.07
N LYS A 319 -5.34 -15.01 -6.64
CA LYS A 319 -6.81 -15.09 -6.83
C LYS A 319 -7.64 -15.05 -5.53
N TYR A 320 -7.01 -15.03 -4.36
CA TYR A 320 -7.68 -15.10 -3.05
C TYR A 320 -7.19 -14.05 -2.05
N THR A 321 -5.87 -13.81 -2.01
CA THR A 321 -5.20 -12.95 -1.02
C THR A 321 -4.05 -12.14 -1.63
N ALA A 322 -3.68 -11.07 -0.96
CA ALA A 322 -2.49 -10.24 -1.22
C ALA A 322 -1.95 -9.74 0.14
N VAL A 323 -0.79 -9.05 0.13
CA VAL A 323 -0.07 -8.62 1.34
C VAL A 323 -0.97 -7.93 2.40
N HIS A 324 -1.97 -7.16 1.97
CA HIS A 324 -2.88 -6.41 2.85
C HIS A 324 -4.33 -6.90 2.90
N GLY A 325 -4.61 -8.14 2.47
CA GLY A 325 -5.95 -8.73 2.55
C GLY A 325 -6.35 -9.45 1.27
N LYS A 326 -7.44 -9.04 0.63
CA LYS A 326 -7.85 -9.54 -0.69
C LYS A 326 -7.19 -8.74 -1.81
N ASP A 327 -6.83 -9.42 -2.88
CA ASP A 327 -6.52 -8.77 -4.16
C ASP A 327 -7.83 -8.19 -4.75
N PRO A 328 -7.94 -6.87 -5.00
CA PRO A 328 -9.14 -6.27 -5.57
C PRO A 328 -9.38 -6.64 -7.04
N THR A 329 -8.43 -7.30 -7.71
CA THR A 329 -8.58 -7.90 -9.04
C THR A 329 -9.05 -9.36 -9.03
N ALA A 330 -9.18 -9.99 -7.85
CA ALA A 330 -9.67 -11.35 -7.72
C ALA A 330 -11.12 -11.48 -8.23
N LEU A 331 -11.42 -12.61 -8.90
CA LEU A 331 -12.73 -12.89 -9.50
C LEU A 331 -13.92 -12.83 -8.53
N GLY A 332 -13.67 -13.00 -7.23
CA GLY A 332 -14.68 -12.92 -6.16
C GLY A 332 -14.69 -11.59 -5.39
N PHE A 333 -13.92 -10.59 -5.81
CA PHE A 333 -13.94 -9.25 -5.22
C PHE A 333 -14.95 -8.36 -5.97
N PRO A 334 -15.90 -7.69 -5.28
CA PRO A 334 -16.98 -6.95 -5.92
C PRO A 334 -16.51 -5.58 -6.44
N ALA A 335 -15.64 -5.58 -7.46
CA ALA A 335 -15.14 -4.38 -8.11
C ALA A 335 -15.17 -4.49 -9.64
N GLU A 336 -15.48 -3.38 -10.31
CA GLU A 336 -15.34 -3.22 -11.77
C GLU A 336 -13.86 -3.25 -12.15
N GLN A 337 -13.48 -4.09 -13.11
CA GLN A 337 -12.08 -4.33 -13.45
C GLN A 337 -11.60 -3.46 -14.61
N TRP A 338 -10.58 -2.65 -14.37
CA TRP A 338 -9.92 -1.79 -15.36
C TRP A 338 -8.53 -2.34 -15.69
N GLY A 339 -8.43 -3.12 -16.76
CA GLY A 339 -7.13 -3.39 -17.38
C GLY A 339 -6.53 -2.13 -18.01
N ILE A 340 -5.31 -1.76 -17.63
CA ILE A 340 -4.61 -0.54 -18.05
C ILE A 340 -3.24 -0.91 -18.65
N PRO A 341 -2.78 -0.31 -19.77
CA PRO A 341 -1.43 -0.53 -20.26
C PRO A 341 -0.39 0.18 -19.39
N GLY A 342 0.72 -0.50 -19.11
CA GLY A 342 1.88 0.06 -18.41
C GLY A 342 2.16 -0.57 -17.04
N GLY A 343 3.08 0.05 -16.30
CA GLY A 343 3.59 -0.46 -15.01
C GLY A 343 3.12 0.37 -13.80
N HIS A 344 3.72 0.10 -12.64
CA HIS A 344 3.22 0.58 -11.34
C HIS A 344 3.02 2.10 -11.24
N SER A 345 3.87 2.91 -11.86
CA SER A 345 3.80 4.38 -11.79
C SER A 345 3.06 5.03 -12.96
N SER A 346 2.50 4.27 -13.91
CA SER A 346 1.95 4.83 -15.15
C SER A 346 0.43 5.07 -15.15
N TYR A 347 -0.28 4.87 -14.04
CA TYR A 347 -1.75 5.03 -14.01
C TYR A 347 -2.18 6.46 -14.36
N ILE A 348 -1.71 7.47 -13.62
CA ILE A 348 -2.10 8.88 -13.85
C ILE A 348 -1.54 9.45 -15.16
N THR A 349 -0.49 8.84 -15.72
CA THR A 349 0.07 9.23 -17.03
C THR A 349 -0.55 8.48 -18.20
N SER A 350 -1.33 7.41 -17.97
CA SER A 350 -1.98 6.60 -18.99
C SER A 350 -3.23 7.29 -19.57
N PRO A 351 -3.27 7.57 -20.89
CA PRO A 351 -4.45 8.18 -21.52
C PRO A 351 -5.73 7.34 -21.37
N LEU A 352 -5.61 6.00 -21.31
CA LEU A 352 -6.76 5.13 -21.10
C LEU A 352 -7.31 5.24 -19.68
N PHE A 353 -6.43 5.31 -18.67
CA PHE A 353 -6.84 5.46 -17.29
C PHE A 353 -7.51 6.82 -17.07
N LEU A 354 -6.90 7.91 -17.52
CA LEU A 354 -7.50 9.24 -17.46
C LEU A 354 -8.85 9.28 -18.19
N LYS A 355 -8.96 8.72 -19.40
CA LYS A 355 -10.25 8.65 -20.14
C LYS A 355 -11.34 7.88 -19.39
N ARG A 356 -11.00 6.84 -18.61
CA ARG A 356 -11.96 6.14 -17.76
C ARG A 356 -12.31 6.95 -16.51
N LEU A 357 -11.32 7.60 -15.88
CA LEU A 357 -11.49 8.49 -14.73
C LEU A 357 -12.28 9.77 -15.06
N THR A 358 -12.25 10.24 -16.31
CA THR A 358 -13.15 11.32 -16.79
C THR A 358 -14.60 10.84 -16.88
N LYS A 359 -14.85 9.63 -17.40
CA LYS A 359 -16.21 9.06 -17.50
C LYS A 359 -16.83 8.80 -16.12
N GLU A 360 -16.20 7.94 -15.33
CA GLU A 360 -15.63 8.38 -14.05
C GLU A 360 -16.36 9.51 -13.30
N ALA A 361 -15.71 10.67 -13.28
CA ALA A 361 -16.15 11.89 -12.61
C ALA A 361 -17.42 12.52 -13.21
N GLN A 362 -17.77 12.23 -14.47
CA GLN A 362 -18.87 12.87 -15.21
C GLN A 362 -20.19 12.07 -15.20
N ARG A 363 -20.19 10.85 -14.69
CA ARG A 363 -21.37 9.97 -14.57
C ARG A 363 -22.19 10.27 -13.32
#